data_AF-A0A162S8N0-F1
#
_entry.id   AF-A0A162S8N0-F1
#
_cell.length_a   1.000
_cell.length_b   1.000
_cell.length_c   1.000
_cell.angle_alpha   90.00
_cell.angle_beta   90.00
_cell.angle_gamma   90.00
#
_symmetry.space_group_name_H-M   'P 1'
#
loop_
_entity.id
_entity.type
_entity.pdbx_description
1 polymer ?
#
loop_
_entity_poly.entity_id
_entity_poly.type
_entity_poly.pdbx_seq_one_letter_code
_entity_poly.pdbx_strand_id
1 'polypeptide(L)' 'MQGGIAPVSAGREYRMKSLLTIREREVFELLVQDKTTREIAEILYISEKTVRNHISNVRWAMG' A
#
# COMPACT_ATOMS: atom_id res chain seq x y z
N MET A 1 -32.59 18.16 -3.70
CA MET A 1 -31.67 17.00 -3.70
C MET A 1 -30.27 17.55 -3.54
N GLN A 2 -29.81 17.76 -2.31
CA GLN A 2 -28.56 18.48 -2.03
C GLN A 2 -27.37 17.59 -2.40
N GLY A 3 -26.48 18.14 -3.22
CA GLY A 3 -25.27 17.48 -3.71
C GLY A 3 -24.38 17.04 -2.55
N GLY A 4 -24.09 15.74 -2.51
CA GLY A 4 -23.04 15.20 -1.68
C GLY A 4 -21.71 15.72 -2.19
N ILE A 5 -21.16 16.72 -1.53
CA ILE A 5 -19.73 17.01 -1.57
C ILE A 5 -19.01 15.77 -1.06
N ALA A 6 -18.50 14.93 -1.97
CA ALA A 6 -17.53 13.93 -1.60
C ALA A 6 -16.37 14.63 -0.88
N PRO A 7 -15.83 14.09 0.22
CA PRO A 7 -14.76 14.73 0.96
C PRO A 7 -13.55 14.94 0.04
N VAL A 8 -13.14 16.20 -0.12
CA VAL A 8 -11.96 16.64 -0.89
C VAL A 8 -10.64 16.01 -0.40
N SER A 9 -10.67 15.25 0.70
CA SER A 9 -9.57 14.43 1.21
C SER A 9 -9.27 13.19 0.34
N ALA A 10 -10.21 12.74 -0.49
CA ALA A 10 -10.04 11.53 -1.32
C ALA A 10 -9.13 11.72 -2.55
N GLY A 11 -8.86 12.96 -2.97
CA GLY A 11 -8.11 13.25 -4.20
C GLY A 11 -6.62 12.92 -4.13
N ARG A 12 -6.02 12.96 -2.93
CA ARG A 12 -4.62 12.56 -2.70
C ARG A 12 -4.47 11.06 -2.51
N GLU A 13 -5.42 10.45 -1.80
CA GLU A 13 -5.46 9.00 -1.57
C GLU A 13 -5.67 8.21 -2.87
N TYR A 14 -6.49 8.75 -3.80
CA TYR A 14 -6.75 8.09 -5.08
C TYR A 14 -5.57 8.15 -6.06
N ARG A 15 -4.73 9.20 -6.04
CA ARG A 15 -3.52 9.25 -6.89
C ARG A 15 -2.43 8.28 -6.46
N MET A 16 -2.30 8.00 -5.15
CA MET A 16 -1.37 6.97 -4.66
C MET A 16 -1.88 5.55 -4.96
N LYS A 17 -3.20 5.35 -5.04
CA LYS A 17 -3.84 4.06 -5.37
C LYS A 17 -3.55 3.53 -6.77
N SER A 18 -2.99 4.34 -7.68
CA SER A 18 -2.80 3.95 -9.09
C SER A 18 -1.38 3.50 -9.46
N LEU A 19 -0.40 3.55 -8.55
CA LEU A 19 0.99 3.23 -8.87
C LEU A 19 1.51 1.93 -8.24
N LEU A 20 0.77 1.38 -7.27
CA LEU A 20 1.12 0.12 -6.61
C LEU A 20 0.30 -1.03 -7.19
N THR A 21 0.98 -2.13 -7.51
CA THR A 21 0.32 -3.40 -7.76
C THR A 21 -0.48 -3.85 -6.53
N ILE A 22 -1.44 -4.75 -6.71
CA ILE A 22 -2.29 -5.27 -5.62
C ILE A 22 -1.44 -5.75 -4.43
N ARG A 23 -0.33 -6.44 -4.71
CA ARG A 23 0.59 -6.97 -3.69
C ARG A 23 1.38 -5.88 -2.96
N GLU A 24 1.82 -4.86 -3.68
CA GLU A 24 2.53 -3.72 -3.07
C GLU A 24 1.60 -2.91 -2.18
N ARG A 25 0.33 -2.78 -2.56
CA ARG A 25 -0.70 -2.17 -1.71
C ARG A 25 -0.93 -3.00 -0.45
N GLU A 26 -1.09 -4.32 -0.55
CA GLU A 26 -1.24 -5.18 0.63
C GLU A 26 -0.06 -5.05 1.59
N VAL A 27 1.18 -5.04 1.08
CA VAL A 27 2.38 -4.82 1.88
C VAL A 27 2.37 -3.43 2.52
N PHE A 28 1.99 -2.39 1.79
CA PHE A 28 1.91 -1.02 2.30
C PHE A 28 0.89 -0.86 3.42
N GLU A 29 -0.33 -1.40 3.26
CA GLU A 29 -1.38 -1.34 4.28
C GLU A 29 -0.96 -2.03 5.58
N LEU A 30 -0.20 -3.13 5.49
CA LEU A 30 0.32 -3.82 6.67
C LEU A 30 1.47 -3.04 7.33
N LEU A 31 2.34 -2.40 6.54
CA LEU A 31 3.38 -1.52 7.07
C LEU A 31 2.80 -0.32 7.84
N VAL A 32 1.71 0.29 7.34
CA VAL A 32 1.01 1.38 8.03
C VAL A 32 0.39 0.92 9.36
N GLN A 33 0.10 -0.37 9.49
CA GLN A 33 -0.37 -0.99 10.74
C GLN A 33 0.77 -1.38 11.69
N ASP A 34 1.98 -0.86 11.47
CA ASP A 34 3.18 -1.15 12.27
C ASP A 34 3.62 -2.63 12.21
N LYS A 35 3.20 -3.37 11.17
CA LYS A 35 3.61 -4.77 10.99
C LYS A 35 5.05 -4.88 10.55
N THR A 36 5.78 -5.80 11.16
CA THR A 36 7.15 -6.12 10.77
C THR A 36 7.18 -6.88 9.44
N THR A 37 8.30 -6.85 8.71
CA THR A 37 8.46 -7.62 7.46
C THR A 37 8.25 -9.12 7.64
N ARG A 38 8.51 -9.63 8.85
CA ARG A 38 8.28 -11.02 9.22
C ARG A 38 6.79 -11.33 9.39
N GLU A 39 6.04 -10.49 10.12
CA GLU A 39 4.59 -10.65 10.22
C GLU A 39 3.91 -10.52 8.85
N ILE A 40 4.36 -9.58 8.02
CA ILE A 40 3.84 -9.39 6.66
C ILE A 40 4.10 -10.63 5.80
N ALA A 41 5.30 -11.22 5.92
CA ALA A 41 5.65 -12.47 5.23
C ALA A 41 4.71 -13.62 5.64
N GLU A 42 4.39 -13.73 6.93
CA GLU A 42 3.47 -14.73 7.47
C GLU A 42 2.03 -14.48 6.99
N ILE A 43 1.54 -13.24 6.99
CA ILE A 43 0.17 -12.87 6.55
C ILE A 43 -0.02 -13.10 5.05
N LEU A 44 0.99 -12.75 4.24
CA LEU A 44 0.91 -12.84 2.79
C LEU A 44 1.42 -14.18 2.24
N TYR A 45 1.84 -15.11 3.11
CA TYR A 45 2.40 -16.42 2.74
C TYR A 45 3.55 -16.32 1.72
N ILE A 46 4.44 -15.35 1.92
CA ILE A 46 5.62 -15.12 1.09
C ILE A 46 6.88 -15.01 1.95
N SER A 47 8.06 -15.10 1.34
CA SER A 47 9.30 -14.87 2.08
C SER A 47 9.51 -13.40 2.45
N GLU A 48 10.18 -13.14 3.56
CA GLU A 48 10.62 -11.78 3.94
C GLU A 48 11.43 -11.09 2.82
N LYS A 49 12.21 -11.87 2.06
CA LYS A 49 12.92 -11.37 0.87
C LYS A 49 11.96 -10.78 -0.17
N THR A 50 10.82 -11.44 -0.40
CA THR A 50 9.77 -11.01 -1.34
C THR A 50 9.06 -9.76 -0.81
N VAL A 51 8.80 -9.70 0.50
CA VAL A 51 8.28 -8.49 1.15
C VAL A 51 9.21 -7.29 0.93
N ARG A 52 10.52 -7.45 1.18
CA ARG A 52 11.51 -6.39 0.92
C ARG A 52 11.56 -5.98 -0.56
N ASN A 53 11.36 -6.92 -1.48
CA ASN A 53 11.30 -6.64 -2.90
C ASN A 53 10.08 -5.79 -3.26
N HIS A 54 8.91 -6.12 -2.72
CA HIS A 54 7.70 -5.30 -2.87
C HIS A 54 7.90 -3.89 -2.30
N ILE A 55 8.51 -3.75 -1.12
CA ILE A 55 8.82 -2.44 -0.52
C ILE A 55 9.79 -1.64 -1.40
N SER A 56 10.79 -2.31 -1.96
CA SER A 56 11.75 -1.68 -2.87
C SER A 56 11.06 -1.14 -4.11
N ASN A 57 10.13 -1.89 -4.71
CA ASN A 57 9.37 -1.41 -5.87
C ASN A 57 8.36 -0.30 -5.52
N VAL A 58 7.72 -0.36 -4.33
CA VAL A 58 6.87 0.73 -3.80
C VAL A 58 7.62 2.07 -3.80
N ARG A 59 8.92 2.06 -3.48
CA ARG A 59 9.76 3.26 -3.43
C ARG A 59 10.04 3.86 -4.82
N TRP A 60 10.08 3.05 -5.88
CA TRP A 60 10.41 3.49 -7.23
C TRP A 60 9.20 4.08 -7.97
N ALA A 61 7.99 3.75 -7.51
CA ALA A 61 6.76 4.37 -7.98
C ALA A 61 6.59 5.83 -7.54
N MET A 62 7.33 6.29 -6.52
CA MET A 62 7.25 7.65 -5.96
C MET A 62 8.43 8.56 -6.37
N GLY A 63 9.22 8.16 -7.38
CA GLY A 63 10.27 8.98 -8.00
C GLY A 63 9.74 9.82 -9.16
#